data_AF-A0AAI9YYA9-F1
#
_entry.id   AF-A0AAI9YYA9-F1
#
_cell.length_a   1.000
_cell.length_b   1.000
_cell.length_c   1.000
_cell.angle_alpha   90.00
_cell.angle_beta   90.00
_cell.angle_gamma   90.00
#
_symmetry.space_group_name_H-M   'P 1'
#
loop_
_entity.id
_entity.type
_entity.pdbx_description
1 polymer ?
#
loop_
_entity_poly.entity_id
_entity_poly.type
_entity_poly.pdbx_seq_one_letter_code
_entity_poly.pdbx_strand_id
1 'polypeptide(L)'
;MLAQDTSIVSVPYELPYLLPSPFHGNLFYSFVNGTNTSDALTNELLQSATKAPFISYDDEFLALLGQNPAIELIEKRPGNFAREAGVWISDRNELWYTTWINDGPTHVEILDLKNNSIRNLTSSQSLKNPNGGFYHQGLMYFTCLRDDSRDCFKFDNIEDVAWVTQPGTNNSYMFITVLPFAGGSTTTDRLPQGLWRWDPQKKVLLPAISRTEFPVANGVRPSRDQKTLWVTDFGGDERSRIWALPAQVGAPAIYKYDLNEDMWPVNKRTFGVSRMQAPDGIRIDDKGRVWTDEGEGVVVRSSQGKLIGVFNGQFFTRDSVNTAIV
;
A
#
# COMPACT_ATOMS: atom_id res chain seq x y z
N MET A 1 16.00 -4.29 -38.10
CA MET A 1 15.29 -5.03 -37.06
C MET A 1 14.81 -4.01 -36.06
N LEU A 2 13.50 -3.73 -36.04
CA LEU A 2 12.89 -2.88 -35.00
C LEU A 2 12.94 -3.71 -33.71
N ALA A 3 13.59 -3.20 -32.66
CA ALA A 3 13.46 -3.80 -31.34
C ALA A 3 11.97 -3.77 -30.98
N GLN A 4 11.37 -4.93 -30.72
CA GLN A 4 10.04 -4.97 -30.14
C GLN A 4 10.08 -4.14 -28.85
N ASP A 5 9.18 -3.18 -28.71
CA ASP A 5 9.02 -2.41 -27.49
C ASP A 5 8.52 -3.37 -26.40
N THR A 6 9.43 -3.87 -25.56
CA THR A 6 9.19 -4.91 -24.54
C THR A 6 8.66 -4.34 -23.23
N SER A 7 8.12 -3.11 -23.23
CA SER A 7 7.71 -2.42 -22.01
C SER A 7 6.42 -2.98 -21.40
N ILE A 8 5.52 -3.54 -22.22
CA ILE A 8 4.23 -4.06 -21.76
C ILE A 8 4.05 -5.50 -22.24
N VAL A 9 3.67 -6.40 -21.34
CA VAL A 9 3.20 -7.75 -21.69
C VAL A 9 1.74 -7.87 -21.29
N SER A 10 0.88 -8.22 -22.24
CA SER A 10 -0.55 -8.45 -21.99
C SER A 10 -0.82 -9.93 -21.76
N VAL A 11 -1.27 -10.27 -20.56
CA VAL A 11 -1.61 -11.61 -20.12
C VAL A 11 -3.14 -11.74 -20.13
N PRO A 12 -3.73 -12.75 -20.82
CA PRO A 12 -5.17 -12.94 -20.82
C PRO A 12 -5.75 -13.01 -19.40
N TYR A 13 -6.85 -12.29 -19.17
CA TYR A 13 -7.49 -12.16 -17.86
C TYR A 13 -7.94 -13.51 -17.29
N GLU A 14 -8.20 -14.49 -18.16
CA GLU A 14 -8.60 -15.84 -17.78
C GLU A 14 -7.48 -16.63 -17.12
N LEU A 15 -6.22 -16.40 -17.49
CA LEU A 15 -5.10 -17.24 -17.02
C LEU A 15 -4.97 -17.27 -15.48
N PRO A 16 -5.16 -16.19 -14.72
CA PRO A 16 -5.20 -16.25 -13.26
C PRO A 16 -6.22 -17.20 -12.63
N TYR A 17 -7.29 -17.61 -13.34
CA TYR A 17 -8.33 -18.51 -12.79
C TYR A 17 -8.70 -19.69 -13.70
N LEU A 18 -8.13 -19.80 -14.89
CA LEU A 18 -8.37 -20.85 -15.87
C LEU A 18 -7.06 -21.19 -16.61
N LEU A 19 -6.18 -21.94 -15.93
CA LEU A 19 -4.88 -22.34 -16.46
C LEU A 19 -4.98 -23.63 -17.31
N PRO A 20 -4.17 -23.76 -18.39
CA PRO A 20 -3.97 -25.02 -19.10
C PRO A 20 -3.46 -26.12 -18.16
N SER A 21 -4.13 -27.29 -18.19
CA SER A 21 -3.83 -28.42 -17.30
C SER A 21 -2.93 -29.48 -17.97
N PRO A 22 -1.98 -30.10 -17.24
CA PRO A 22 -1.64 -29.82 -15.83
C PRO A 22 -0.94 -28.49 -15.63
N PHE A 23 -1.15 -27.87 -14.47
CA PHE A 23 -0.40 -26.70 -14.02
C PHE A 23 0.05 -26.85 -12.57
N HIS A 24 1.08 -26.09 -12.21
CA HIS A 24 1.59 -25.96 -10.86
C HIS A 24 1.76 -24.47 -10.54
N GLY A 25 1.16 -24.02 -9.45
CA GLY A 25 1.31 -22.66 -8.93
C GLY A 25 2.02 -22.66 -7.58
N ASN A 26 2.73 -21.59 -7.26
CA ASN A 26 3.38 -21.40 -5.98
C ASN A 26 3.07 -20.01 -5.39
N LEU A 27 2.31 -19.99 -4.29
CA LEU A 27 1.86 -18.76 -3.60
C LEU A 27 3.01 -17.93 -3.01
N PHE A 28 4.22 -18.49 -2.95
CA PHE A 28 5.44 -17.81 -2.56
C PHE A 28 6.07 -16.98 -3.70
N TYR A 29 5.50 -16.98 -4.89
CA TYR A 29 6.01 -16.22 -6.03
C TYR A 29 4.86 -15.44 -6.68
N SER A 30 5.21 -14.45 -7.51
CA SER A 30 4.21 -13.75 -8.32
C SER A 30 3.57 -14.74 -9.29
N PHE A 31 2.39 -14.42 -9.80
CA PHE A 31 1.69 -15.28 -10.76
C PHE A 31 2.58 -15.63 -11.97
N VAL A 32 3.32 -14.64 -12.49
CA VAL A 32 4.17 -14.80 -13.69
C VAL A 32 5.48 -15.54 -13.43
N ASN A 33 5.93 -15.66 -12.18
CA ASN A 33 7.17 -16.36 -11.80
C ASN A 33 6.91 -17.69 -11.05
N GLY A 34 5.71 -17.87 -10.52
CA GLY A 34 5.31 -19.00 -9.70
C GLY A 34 4.45 -20.03 -10.42
N THR A 35 4.05 -19.75 -11.66
CA THR A 35 3.11 -20.58 -12.42
C THR A 35 3.81 -21.27 -13.58
N ASN A 36 3.62 -22.58 -13.69
CA ASN A 36 4.03 -23.37 -14.84
C ASN A 36 2.84 -24.22 -15.31
N THR A 37 2.67 -24.35 -16.62
CA THR A 37 1.54 -25.05 -17.25
C THR A 37 2.05 -26.10 -18.24
N SER A 38 1.14 -26.92 -18.77
CA SER A 38 1.45 -27.85 -19.86
C SER A 38 1.58 -27.18 -21.23
N ASP A 39 1.16 -25.92 -21.35
CA ASP A 39 1.17 -25.17 -22.60
C ASP A 39 2.44 -24.32 -22.71
N ALA A 40 3.29 -24.62 -23.69
CA ALA A 40 4.58 -23.95 -23.88
C ALA A 40 4.43 -22.45 -24.16
N LEU A 41 3.41 -22.06 -24.93
CA LEU A 41 3.17 -20.65 -25.28
C LEU A 41 2.76 -19.83 -24.07
N THR A 42 1.90 -20.38 -23.21
CA THR A 42 1.54 -19.77 -21.92
C THR A 42 2.77 -19.58 -21.05
N ASN A 43 3.65 -20.58 -20.96
CA ASN A 43 4.87 -20.48 -20.16
C ASN A 43 5.85 -19.42 -20.73
N GLU A 44 6.01 -19.36 -22.04
CA GLU A 44 6.81 -18.32 -22.71
C GLU A 44 6.24 -16.91 -22.46
N LEU A 45 4.91 -16.77 -22.52
CA LEU A 45 4.24 -15.51 -22.19
C LEU A 45 4.51 -15.08 -20.75
N LEU A 46 4.28 -15.97 -19.77
CA LEU A 46 4.53 -15.66 -18.35
C LEU A 46 6.01 -15.33 -18.11
N GLN A 47 6.93 -16.07 -18.73
CA GLN A 47 8.36 -15.79 -18.65
C GLN A 47 8.70 -14.41 -19.24
N SER A 48 8.08 -14.02 -20.36
CA SER A 48 8.28 -12.68 -20.93
C SER A 48 7.77 -11.58 -19.98
N ALA A 49 6.63 -11.81 -19.32
CA ALA A 49 6.04 -10.89 -18.35
C ALA A 49 6.97 -10.63 -17.15
N THR A 50 7.76 -11.62 -16.72
CA THR A 50 8.76 -11.42 -15.64
C THR A 50 9.81 -10.35 -15.95
N LYS A 51 10.03 -10.04 -17.23
CA LYS A 51 11.03 -9.10 -17.73
C LYS A 51 10.44 -7.77 -18.21
N ALA A 52 9.11 -7.63 -18.16
CA ALA A 52 8.42 -6.41 -18.55
C ALA A 52 8.11 -5.57 -17.31
N PRO A 53 8.28 -4.24 -17.37
CA PRO A 53 7.91 -3.37 -16.26
C PRO A 53 6.39 -3.29 -16.03
N PHE A 54 5.60 -3.50 -17.08
CA PHE A 54 4.14 -3.46 -17.01
C PHE A 54 3.54 -4.78 -17.46
N ILE A 55 2.63 -5.32 -16.64
CA ILE A 55 1.84 -6.49 -16.98
C ILE A 55 0.38 -6.05 -17.07
N SER A 56 -0.21 -6.14 -18.26
CA SER A 56 -1.62 -5.84 -18.46
C SER A 56 -2.45 -7.11 -18.38
N TYR A 57 -3.62 -7.04 -17.75
CA TYR A 57 -4.66 -8.06 -17.80
C TYR A 57 -5.95 -7.53 -18.46
N ASP A 58 -6.02 -6.24 -18.77
CA ASP A 58 -7.23 -5.58 -19.29
C ASP A 58 -6.89 -4.30 -20.08
N ASP A 59 -7.69 -3.98 -21.08
CA ASP A 59 -7.56 -2.75 -21.88
C ASP A 59 -7.69 -1.48 -21.02
N GLU A 60 -8.39 -1.52 -19.89
CA GLU A 60 -8.47 -0.42 -18.92
C GLU A 60 -7.08 -0.03 -18.39
N PHE A 61 -6.18 -1.00 -18.22
CA PHE A 61 -4.81 -0.75 -17.79
C PHE A 61 -3.93 -0.24 -18.93
N LEU A 62 -4.14 -0.72 -20.16
CA LEU A 62 -3.45 -0.17 -21.34
C LEU A 62 -3.84 1.30 -21.55
N ALA A 63 -5.13 1.63 -21.39
CA ALA A 63 -5.62 3.00 -21.46
C ALA A 63 -5.06 3.90 -20.35
N LEU A 64 -4.81 3.33 -19.16
CA LEU A 64 -4.14 4.02 -18.05
C LEU A 64 -2.69 4.38 -18.38
N LEU A 65 -1.94 3.43 -18.95
CA LEU A 65 -0.52 3.62 -19.30
C LEU A 65 -0.34 4.60 -20.47
N GLY A 66 -1.29 4.65 -21.40
CA GLY A 66 -1.20 5.46 -22.60
C GLY A 66 -0.34 4.81 -23.69
N GLN A 67 0.00 5.57 -24.73
CA GLN A 67 0.64 5.02 -25.94
C GLN A 67 2.12 4.66 -25.77
N ASN A 68 2.84 5.41 -24.94
CA ASN A 68 4.29 5.27 -24.78
C ASN A 68 4.66 5.36 -23.29
N PRO A 69 4.24 4.40 -22.45
CA PRO A 69 4.58 4.45 -21.03
C PRO A 69 6.10 4.30 -20.87
N ALA A 70 6.67 5.15 -20.02
CA ALA A 70 8.09 5.15 -19.71
C ALA A 70 8.28 5.09 -18.20
N ILE A 71 9.41 4.52 -17.78
CA ILE A 71 9.86 4.54 -16.40
C ILE A 71 11.17 5.30 -16.31
N GLU A 72 11.23 6.16 -15.31
CA GLU A 72 12.43 6.89 -14.95
C GLU A 72 12.87 6.46 -13.54
N LEU A 73 14.11 5.99 -13.43
CA LEU A 73 14.74 5.78 -12.13
C LEU A 73 15.21 7.14 -11.60
N ILE A 74 14.53 7.65 -10.57
CA ILE A 74 14.87 8.93 -9.94
C ILE A 74 16.12 8.82 -9.07
N GLU A 75 16.16 7.81 -8.19
CA GLU A 75 17.28 7.63 -7.28
C GLU A 75 17.56 6.15 -6.99
N LYS A 76 18.83 5.83 -6.75
CA LYS A 76 19.29 4.52 -6.29
C LYS A 76 20.33 4.69 -5.20
N ARG A 77 20.03 4.16 -4.02
CA ARG A 77 20.96 4.14 -2.87
C ARG A 77 21.38 2.70 -2.52
N PRO A 78 22.51 2.52 -1.80
CA PRO A 78 22.89 1.22 -1.25
C PRO A 78 22.01 0.74 -0.08
N GLY A 79 21.52 1.67 0.75
CA GLY A 79 20.64 1.40 1.90
C GLY A 79 19.16 1.60 1.57
N ASN A 80 18.28 1.29 2.54
CA ASN A 80 16.85 1.44 2.34
C ASN A 80 16.41 2.90 2.49
N PHE A 81 15.48 3.32 1.63
CA PHE A 81 14.89 4.67 1.64
C PHE A 81 13.52 4.61 0.96
N ALA A 82 12.74 5.68 1.08
CA ALA A 82 11.39 5.78 0.52
C ALA A 82 10.50 4.58 0.90
N ARG A 83 10.23 4.44 2.21
CA ARG A 83 9.47 3.32 2.76
C ARG A 83 7.97 3.57 2.74
N GLU A 84 7.55 4.71 3.27
CA GLU A 84 6.17 4.92 3.68
C GLU A 84 5.71 6.31 3.29
N ALA A 85 4.42 6.55 3.42
CA ALA A 85 3.82 7.88 3.28
C ALA A 85 4.11 8.59 1.96
N GLY A 86 4.23 7.89 0.84
CA GLY A 86 4.44 8.49 -0.49
C GLY A 86 3.27 9.40 -0.90
N VAL A 87 3.26 10.65 -0.44
CA VAL A 87 2.15 11.60 -0.53
C VAL A 87 2.50 12.74 -1.46
N TRP A 88 1.73 12.87 -2.54
CA TRP A 88 1.86 13.95 -3.49
C TRP A 88 1.11 15.21 -3.02
N ILE A 89 1.82 16.34 -2.97
CA ILE A 89 1.25 17.66 -2.69
C ILE A 89 1.23 18.46 -3.99
N SER A 90 0.06 18.45 -4.65
CA SER A 90 -0.14 19.03 -5.99
C SER A 90 0.33 20.48 -6.10
N ASP A 91 -0.05 21.32 -5.14
CA ASP A 91 0.19 22.77 -5.20
C ASP A 91 1.67 23.13 -5.08
N ARG A 92 2.49 22.20 -4.58
CA ARG A 92 3.95 22.35 -4.49
C ARG A 92 4.68 21.58 -5.58
N ASN A 93 4.01 20.64 -6.24
CA ASN A 93 4.60 19.63 -7.12
C ASN A 93 5.70 18.82 -6.41
N GLU A 94 5.40 18.37 -5.20
CA GLU A 94 6.33 17.65 -4.34
C GLU A 94 5.76 16.29 -3.93
N LEU A 95 6.62 15.27 -3.86
CA LEU A 95 6.33 13.98 -3.23
C LEU A 95 7.05 13.92 -1.89
N TRP A 96 6.29 13.77 -0.82
CA TRP A 96 6.83 13.62 0.54
C TRP A 96 6.75 12.14 0.90
N TYR A 97 7.75 11.61 1.60
CA TYR A 97 7.79 10.21 2.03
C TYR A 97 8.71 10.05 3.24
N THR A 98 8.62 8.93 3.95
CA THR A 98 9.43 8.64 5.13
C THR A 98 10.42 7.51 4.88
N THR A 99 11.47 7.47 5.69
CA THR A 99 12.55 6.48 5.58
C THR A 99 12.30 5.23 6.44
N TRP A 100 13.19 4.24 6.33
CA TRP A 100 13.00 2.89 6.86
C TRP A 100 13.43 2.79 8.34
N ILE A 101 12.53 2.34 9.23
CA ILE A 101 12.75 2.32 10.70
C ILE A 101 13.87 1.37 11.17
N ASN A 102 14.09 0.24 10.48
CA ASN A 102 15.19 -0.69 10.76
C ASN A 102 16.59 -0.11 10.44
N ASP A 103 16.68 0.96 9.65
CA ASP A 103 17.96 1.60 9.32
C ASP A 103 18.30 2.73 10.33
N GLY A 104 17.41 3.03 11.28
CA GLY A 104 17.60 4.06 12.30
C GLY A 104 16.36 4.94 12.50
N PRO A 105 16.48 6.11 13.16
CA PRO A 105 15.37 7.04 13.30
C PRO A 105 14.86 7.48 11.94
N THR A 106 13.56 7.32 11.69
CA THR A 106 12.99 7.74 10.42
C THR A 106 12.91 9.26 10.37
N HIS A 107 12.88 9.77 9.15
CA HIS A 107 12.74 11.19 8.84
C HIS A 107 11.94 11.33 7.54
N VAL A 108 11.48 12.54 7.27
CA VAL A 108 10.75 12.86 6.06
C VAL A 108 11.74 13.38 5.01
N GLU A 109 11.69 12.79 3.82
CA GLU A 109 12.33 13.30 2.62
C GLU A 109 11.27 13.86 1.66
N ILE A 110 11.70 14.84 0.85
CA ILE A 110 10.85 15.52 -0.11
C ILE A 110 11.55 15.51 -1.46
N LEU A 111 10.89 14.89 -2.44
CA LEU A 111 11.25 14.93 -3.85
C LEU A 111 10.51 16.10 -4.53
N ASP A 112 11.25 17.05 -5.08
CA ASP A 112 10.72 18.08 -5.98
C ASP A 112 10.57 17.49 -7.39
N LEU A 113 9.33 17.35 -7.86
CA LEU A 113 9.02 16.70 -9.13
C LEU A 113 9.32 17.59 -10.35
N LYS A 114 9.77 18.84 -10.16
CA LYS A 114 10.19 19.72 -11.26
C LYS A 114 11.63 19.46 -11.71
N ASN A 115 12.50 19.07 -10.78
CA ASN A 115 13.94 18.96 -11.01
C ASN A 115 14.55 17.68 -10.41
N ASN A 116 13.73 16.80 -9.85
CA ASN A 116 14.12 15.55 -9.21
C ASN A 116 15.11 15.72 -8.03
N SER A 117 15.17 16.91 -7.43
CA SER A 117 16.00 17.15 -6.24
C SER A 117 15.32 16.63 -4.99
N ILE A 118 16.13 16.06 -4.08
CA ILE A 118 15.66 15.47 -2.84
C ILE A 118 16.27 16.23 -1.66
N ARG A 119 15.44 16.48 -0.63
CA ARG A 119 15.87 17.15 0.60
C ARG A 119 15.14 16.60 1.81
N ASN A 120 15.77 16.74 2.98
CA ASN A 120 15.12 16.46 4.25
C ASN A 120 14.13 17.57 4.62
N LEU A 121 13.04 17.19 5.28
CA LEU A 121 12.13 18.15 5.90
C LEU A 121 12.85 18.94 7.00
N THR A 122 12.85 20.25 6.87
CA THR A 122 13.23 21.17 7.95
C THR A 122 11.98 21.69 8.64
N SER A 123 11.76 21.27 9.88
CA SER A 123 10.62 21.68 10.71
C SER A 123 11.09 22.41 11.97
N SER A 124 10.24 23.28 12.53
CA SER A 124 10.55 24.01 13.78
C SER A 124 10.69 23.07 14.98
N GLN A 125 10.06 21.89 14.92
CA GLN A 125 10.20 20.80 15.87
C GLN A 125 10.52 19.51 15.12
N SER A 126 11.47 18.73 15.63
CA SER A 126 11.82 17.44 15.04
C SER A 126 10.65 16.45 15.16
N LEU A 127 10.27 15.83 14.04
CA LEU A 127 9.36 14.70 14.04
C LEU A 127 10.09 13.46 14.59
N LYS A 128 9.44 12.75 15.51
CA LYS A 128 9.98 11.54 16.12
C LYS A 128 9.43 10.33 15.37
N ASN A 129 10.31 9.63 14.65
CA ASN A 129 10.01 8.43 13.87
C ASN A 129 8.73 8.54 12.99
N PRO A 130 8.61 9.56 12.11
CA PRO A 130 7.48 9.65 11.19
C PRO A 130 7.35 8.38 10.33
N ASN A 131 6.13 7.89 10.12
CA ASN A 131 5.85 6.67 9.35
C ASN A 131 4.90 6.94 8.18
N GLY A 132 3.62 6.61 8.32
CA GLY A 132 2.56 6.92 7.36
C GLY A 132 2.23 8.41 7.31
N GLY A 133 1.45 8.81 6.31
CA GLY A 133 1.19 10.22 6.09
C GLY A 133 0.03 10.52 5.14
N PHE A 134 -0.58 11.69 5.36
CA PHE A 134 -1.75 12.14 4.61
C PHE A 134 -1.80 13.66 4.51
N TYR A 135 -2.04 14.15 3.30
CA TYR A 135 -2.28 15.57 3.05
C TYR A 135 -3.76 15.89 3.20
N HIS A 136 -4.11 16.81 4.11
CA HIS A 136 -5.48 17.24 4.34
C HIS A 136 -5.54 18.73 4.64
N GLN A 137 -6.41 19.46 3.93
CA GLN A 137 -6.71 20.88 4.18
C GLN A 137 -5.46 21.77 4.37
N GLY A 138 -4.47 21.63 3.50
CA GLY A 138 -3.25 22.47 3.54
C GLY A 138 -2.15 21.95 4.45
N LEU A 139 -2.39 20.86 5.19
CA LEU A 139 -1.46 20.30 6.18
C LEU A 139 -1.04 18.88 5.82
N MET A 140 0.23 18.58 6.07
CA MET A 140 0.74 17.21 6.09
C MET A 140 0.62 16.65 7.51
N TYR A 141 -0.06 15.53 7.64
CA TYR A 141 -0.13 14.75 8.86
C TYR A 141 0.79 13.54 8.72
N PHE A 142 1.57 13.27 9.77
CA PHE A 142 2.42 12.10 9.87
C PHE A 142 2.04 11.29 11.11
N THR A 143 2.00 9.97 10.97
CA THR A 143 1.96 9.05 12.11
C THR A 143 3.37 8.85 12.66
N CYS A 144 3.51 8.08 13.73
CA CYS A 144 4.81 7.74 14.28
C CYS A 144 4.87 6.27 14.71
N LEU A 145 6.00 5.62 14.40
CA LEU A 145 6.29 4.30 14.94
C LEU A 145 6.99 4.41 16.29
N ARG A 146 6.53 3.59 17.23
CA ARG A 146 7.14 3.48 18.55
C ARG A 146 8.51 2.82 18.45
N ASP A 147 9.48 3.39 19.14
CA ASP A 147 10.68 2.66 19.53
C ASP A 147 11.07 2.99 20.97
N ASP A 148 10.99 1.98 21.85
CA ASP A 148 11.31 2.07 23.27
C ASP A 148 12.81 2.22 23.57
N SER A 149 13.69 1.92 22.60
CA SER A 149 15.15 2.12 22.72
C SER A 149 15.57 3.57 22.47
N ARG A 150 14.65 4.42 22.01
CA ARG A 150 14.89 5.81 21.63
C ARG A 150 13.92 6.71 22.41
N ASP A 151 14.34 7.91 22.81
CA ASP A 151 13.49 8.89 23.52
C ASP A 151 12.42 9.48 22.57
N CYS A 152 11.49 8.64 22.17
CA CYS A 152 10.35 8.92 21.30
C CYS A 152 9.07 8.93 22.13
N PHE A 153 8.04 9.60 21.62
CA PHE A 153 6.74 9.59 22.27
C PHE A 153 6.27 8.14 22.44
N LYS A 154 5.76 7.80 23.63
CA LYS A 154 5.15 6.49 23.94
C LYS A 154 3.77 6.34 23.27
N PHE A 155 3.66 6.70 21.98
CA PHE A 155 2.49 6.36 21.17
C PHE A 155 2.65 4.94 20.66
N ASP A 156 1.55 4.34 20.23
CA ASP A 156 1.53 3.01 19.63
C ASP A 156 2.29 2.95 18.31
N ASN A 157 2.40 1.76 17.71
CA ASN A 157 2.86 1.58 16.34
C ASN A 157 1.78 2.11 15.36
N ILE A 158 1.56 3.42 15.39
CA ILE A 158 0.62 4.08 14.48
C ILE A 158 1.27 4.05 13.10
N GLU A 159 0.60 3.37 12.19
CA GLU A 159 1.18 2.98 10.91
C GLU A 159 0.74 3.98 9.85
N ASP A 160 -0.50 3.92 9.36
CA ASP A 160 -1.01 4.81 8.33
C ASP A 160 -2.14 5.71 8.83
N VAL A 161 -2.42 6.78 8.08
CA VAL A 161 -3.41 7.81 8.45
C VAL A 161 -4.24 8.26 7.27
N ALA A 162 -5.52 8.53 7.54
CA ALA A 162 -6.44 9.12 6.59
C ALA A 162 -7.30 10.20 7.24
N TRP A 163 -7.69 11.20 6.46
CA TRP A 163 -8.71 12.16 6.85
C TRP A 163 -9.94 12.04 5.96
N VAL A 164 -11.11 12.09 6.59
CA VAL A 164 -12.40 12.23 5.91
C VAL A 164 -13.09 13.52 6.33
N THR A 165 -13.83 14.14 5.42
CA THR A 165 -14.68 15.30 5.74
C THR A 165 -16.12 14.95 5.46
N GLN A 166 -16.99 15.13 6.48
CA GLN A 166 -18.41 14.90 6.37
C GLN A 166 -19.03 15.83 5.31
N PRO A 167 -19.62 15.29 4.23
CA PRO A 167 -20.18 16.10 3.15
C PRO A 167 -21.20 17.13 3.63
N GLY A 168 -21.11 18.35 3.07
CA GLY A 168 -22.00 19.46 3.45
C GLY A 168 -21.65 20.13 4.78
N THR A 169 -20.56 19.72 5.44
CA THR A 169 -20.08 20.31 6.70
C THR A 169 -18.58 20.61 6.61
N ASN A 170 -18.02 21.19 7.67
CA ASN A 170 -16.57 21.31 7.87
C ASN A 170 -16.03 20.30 8.89
N ASN A 171 -16.85 19.33 9.32
CA ASN A 171 -16.42 18.32 10.29
C ASN A 171 -15.51 17.31 9.59
N SER A 172 -14.29 17.18 10.09
CA SER A 172 -13.33 16.19 9.61
C SER A 172 -12.94 15.23 10.72
N TYR A 173 -12.73 13.97 10.34
CA TYR A 173 -12.36 12.88 11.22
C TYR A 173 -11.09 12.23 10.70
N MET A 174 -10.21 11.84 11.61
CA MET A 174 -8.96 11.17 11.27
C MET A 174 -9.08 9.68 11.60
N PHE A 175 -8.72 8.85 10.65
CA PHE A 175 -8.53 7.42 10.85
C PHE A 175 -7.05 7.11 10.94
N ILE A 176 -6.68 6.25 11.88
CA ILE A 176 -5.33 5.73 12.01
C ILE A 176 -5.37 4.21 12.12
N THR A 177 -4.39 3.56 11.52
CA THR A 177 -4.13 2.13 11.74
C THR A 177 -3.06 1.96 12.80
N VAL A 178 -3.23 0.93 13.62
CA VAL A 178 -2.30 0.58 14.69
C VAL A 178 -1.82 -0.84 14.45
N LEU A 179 -0.53 -1.00 14.17
CA LEU A 179 0.10 -2.29 13.97
C LEU A 179 0.27 -3.05 15.30
N PRO A 180 0.27 -4.39 15.27
CA PRO A 180 0.71 -5.17 16.42
C PRO A 180 2.19 -4.92 16.72
N PHE A 181 2.60 -5.16 17.97
CA PHE A 181 3.99 -5.05 18.37
C PHE A 181 4.76 -6.33 18.04
N ALA A 182 5.84 -6.20 17.26
CA ALA A 182 6.69 -7.31 16.83
C ALA A 182 7.48 -8.00 17.96
N GLY A 183 7.77 -7.28 19.06
CA GLY A 183 8.79 -7.68 20.04
C GLY A 183 8.32 -8.31 21.35
N GLY A 184 7.08 -8.80 21.47
CA GLY A 184 6.59 -9.49 22.69
C GLY A 184 6.56 -8.66 23.99
N SER A 185 6.95 -7.37 23.93
CA SER A 185 6.96 -6.45 25.07
C SER A 185 5.53 -6.17 25.55
N THR A 186 5.28 -6.43 26.83
CA THR A 186 3.98 -6.37 27.52
C THR A 186 3.66 -5.00 28.11
N THR A 187 4.26 -3.90 27.62
CA THR A 187 3.94 -2.58 28.19
C THR A 187 2.46 -2.28 28.04
N THR A 188 1.80 -1.94 29.15
CA THR A 188 0.35 -1.76 29.29
C THR A 188 -0.19 -0.47 28.66
N ASP A 189 0.70 0.44 28.26
CA ASP A 189 0.34 1.77 27.76
C ASP A 189 0.24 1.73 26.23
N ARG A 190 -0.79 1.03 25.72
CA ARG A 190 -0.97 0.81 24.28
C ARG A 190 -2.43 0.78 23.85
N LEU A 191 -2.73 1.39 22.70
CA LEU A 191 -3.93 1.16 21.92
C LEU A 191 -3.89 -0.24 21.31
N PRO A 192 -4.99 -1.01 21.44
CA PRO A 192 -5.17 -2.23 20.66
C PRO A 192 -4.95 -1.98 19.16
N GLN A 193 -4.31 -2.95 18.48
CA GLN A 193 -4.21 -2.97 17.03
C GLN A 193 -5.59 -2.82 16.35
N GLY A 194 -5.61 -2.30 15.13
CA GLY A 194 -6.83 -2.12 14.34
C GLY A 194 -7.01 -0.69 13.86
N LEU A 195 -8.25 -0.35 13.48
CA LEU A 195 -8.61 0.97 12.95
C LEU A 195 -9.24 1.82 14.05
N TRP A 196 -8.69 3.02 14.27
CA TRP A 196 -9.19 4.00 15.23
C TRP A 196 -9.65 5.27 14.53
N ARG A 197 -10.62 5.95 15.13
CA ARG A 197 -11.16 7.22 14.64
C ARG A 197 -11.04 8.30 15.69
N TRP A 198 -10.38 9.40 15.32
CA TRP A 198 -10.29 10.61 16.09
C TRP A 198 -11.29 11.66 15.59
N ASP A 199 -12.11 12.15 16.51
CA ASP A 199 -13.01 13.29 16.35
C ASP A 199 -12.33 14.51 17.01
N PRO A 200 -11.74 15.44 16.21
CA PRO A 200 -11.09 16.63 16.76
C PRO A 200 -12.10 17.65 17.30
N GLN A 201 -13.37 17.60 16.88
CA GLN A 201 -14.40 18.52 17.38
C GLN A 201 -14.77 18.19 18.83
N LYS A 202 -14.93 16.90 19.13
CA LYS A 202 -15.26 16.38 20.46
C LYS A 202 -14.03 16.02 21.29
N LYS A 203 -12.86 15.98 20.67
CA LYS A 203 -11.59 15.51 21.25
C LYS A 203 -11.69 14.07 21.76
N VAL A 204 -12.26 13.20 20.93
CA VAL A 204 -12.56 11.80 21.30
C VAL A 204 -11.90 10.85 20.31
N LEU A 205 -11.14 9.89 20.84
CA LEU A 205 -10.56 8.77 20.09
C LEU A 205 -11.37 7.50 20.42
N LEU A 206 -11.87 6.81 19.39
CA LEU A 206 -12.65 5.59 19.56
C LEU A 206 -12.20 4.50 18.59
N PRO A 207 -12.32 3.22 18.96
CA PRO A 207 -12.10 2.13 18.03
C PRO A 207 -13.17 2.19 16.93
N ALA A 208 -12.74 2.20 15.67
CA ALA A 208 -13.64 2.19 14.51
C ALA A 208 -13.97 0.77 14.10
N ILE A 209 -12.97 -0.12 14.05
CA ILE A 209 -13.15 -1.54 13.78
C ILE A 209 -12.23 -2.36 14.70
N SER A 210 -12.75 -3.47 15.22
CA SER A 210 -12.06 -4.35 16.17
C SER A 210 -10.88 -5.12 15.56
N ARG A 211 -9.86 -5.38 16.38
CA ARG A 211 -8.73 -6.28 16.06
C ARG A 211 -9.12 -7.71 15.63
N THR A 212 -10.32 -8.16 16.00
CA THR A 212 -10.83 -9.47 15.59
C THR A 212 -11.21 -9.50 14.11
N GLU A 213 -11.53 -8.34 13.54
CA GLU A 213 -11.85 -8.18 12.13
C GLU A 213 -10.64 -7.78 11.29
N PHE A 214 -9.63 -7.17 11.92
CA PHE A 214 -8.38 -6.70 11.33
C PHE A 214 -7.19 -7.08 12.21
N PRO A 215 -6.61 -8.27 12.03
CA PRO A 215 -5.45 -8.69 12.79
C PRO A 215 -4.25 -7.78 12.56
N VAL A 216 -4.01 -7.29 11.33
CA VAL A 216 -2.86 -6.44 10.99
C VAL A 216 -3.26 -5.39 9.94
N ALA A 217 -4.07 -4.41 10.36
CA ALA A 217 -4.43 -3.29 9.51
C ALA A 217 -3.18 -2.47 9.14
N ASN A 218 -3.10 -2.06 7.86
CA ASN A 218 -2.04 -1.22 7.35
C ASN A 218 -2.66 0.02 6.64
N GLY A 219 -2.54 0.14 5.33
CA GLY A 219 -3.00 1.29 4.57
C GLY A 219 -4.48 1.62 4.75
N VAL A 220 -4.77 2.92 4.88
CA VAL A 220 -6.14 3.45 4.99
C VAL A 220 -6.37 4.60 4.02
N ARG A 221 -7.44 4.54 3.23
CA ARG A 221 -7.72 5.57 2.22
C ARG A 221 -9.20 5.81 1.99
N PRO A 222 -9.68 7.06 2.07
CA PRO A 222 -11.04 7.37 1.69
C PRO A 222 -11.16 7.60 0.18
N SER A 223 -12.34 7.38 -0.36
CA SER A 223 -12.68 7.86 -1.69
C SER A 223 -12.76 9.38 -1.73
N ARG A 224 -12.52 9.96 -2.90
CA ARG A 224 -12.59 11.41 -3.11
C ARG A 224 -13.94 12.02 -2.71
N ASP A 225 -15.02 11.29 -2.97
CA ASP A 225 -16.39 11.69 -2.63
C ASP A 225 -16.75 11.53 -1.13
N GLN A 226 -15.80 11.08 -0.31
CA GLN A 226 -15.93 10.90 1.15
C GLN A 226 -16.98 9.86 1.57
N LYS A 227 -17.41 8.97 0.66
CA LYS A 227 -18.45 7.97 0.93
C LYS A 227 -17.93 6.57 1.20
N THR A 228 -16.67 6.30 0.86
CA THR A 228 -16.07 4.98 1.00
C THR A 228 -14.77 5.10 1.79
N LEU A 229 -14.53 4.14 2.68
CA LEU A 229 -13.22 3.94 3.31
C LEU A 229 -12.63 2.60 2.90
N TRP A 230 -11.36 2.60 2.53
CA TRP A 230 -10.57 1.44 2.20
C TRP A 230 -9.56 1.17 3.30
N VAL A 231 -9.36 -0.11 3.61
CA VAL A 231 -8.37 -0.57 4.59
C VAL A 231 -7.70 -1.83 4.06
N THR A 232 -6.37 -1.88 4.08
CA THR A 232 -5.59 -3.09 3.78
C THR A 232 -5.25 -3.82 5.07
N ASP A 233 -5.12 -5.15 4.98
CA ASP A 233 -4.85 -6.04 6.10
C ASP A 233 -3.86 -7.11 5.66
N PHE A 234 -2.81 -7.33 6.44
CA PHE A 234 -1.84 -8.40 6.15
C PHE A 234 -2.35 -9.77 6.57
N GLY A 235 -3.44 -9.84 7.35
CA GLY A 235 -3.94 -11.02 8.06
C GLY A 235 -3.76 -12.36 7.35
N GLY A 236 -3.29 -13.40 8.05
CA GLY A 236 -3.17 -14.76 7.52
C GLY A 236 -1.99 -15.01 6.58
N ASP A 237 -1.23 -13.98 6.18
CA ASP A 237 -0.02 -14.14 5.38
C ASP A 237 1.19 -14.55 6.25
N GLU A 238 1.78 -15.71 5.97
CA GLU A 238 2.97 -16.20 6.69
C GLU A 238 4.20 -15.29 6.48
N ARG A 239 4.23 -14.53 5.38
CA ARG A 239 5.30 -13.58 5.07
C ARG A 239 5.15 -12.24 5.78
N SER A 240 4.10 -12.03 6.59
CA SER A 240 4.08 -10.94 7.57
C SER A 240 5.30 -11.00 8.52
N ARG A 241 5.97 -12.16 8.62
CA ARG A 241 7.26 -12.31 9.32
C ARG A 241 8.41 -11.51 8.70
N ILE A 242 8.39 -11.23 7.39
CA ILE A 242 9.36 -10.31 6.74
C ILE A 242 9.30 -8.93 7.41
N TRP A 243 8.12 -8.58 7.92
CA TRP A 243 7.82 -7.37 8.66
C TRP A 243 7.96 -7.50 10.18
N ALA A 244 8.38 -8.67 10.66
CA ALA A 244 8.33 -9.07 12.06
C ALA A 244 6.91 -9.00 12.69
N LEU A 245 5.85 -9.07 11.88
CA LEU A 245 4.47 -8.97 12.35
C LEU A 245 3.90 -10.37 12.70
N PRO A 246 3.13 -10.50 13.80
CA PRO A 246 2.66 -11.79 14.33
C PRO A 246 1.38 -12.32 13.65
N ALA A 247 1.04 -11.93 12.42
CA ALA A 247 -0.20 -12.34 11.78
C ALA A 247 -0.27 -13.88 11.62
N GLN A 248 -1.34 -14.51 12.10
CA GLN A 248 -1.58 -15.97 11.96
C GLN A 248 -3.03 -16.32 11.61
N VAL A 249 -3.90 -15.30 11.52
CA VAL A 249 -5.34 -15.44 11.24
C VAL A 249 -5.75 -14.31 10.28
N GLY A 250 -6.83 -14.50 9.53
CA GLY A 250 -7.33 -13.52 8.55
C GLY A 250 -6.97 -13.87 7.10
N ALA A 251 -7.07 -12.89 6.21
CA ALA A 251 -6.65 -12.99 4.80
C ALA A 251 -5.92 -11.69 4.39
N PRO A 252 -4.89 -11.77 3.51
CA PRO A 252 -4.12 -10.61 3.06
C PRO A 252 -5.00 -9.81 2.10
N ALA A 253 -5.87 -8.98 2.65
CA ALA A 253 -7.08 -8.54 1.98
C ALA A 253 -7.20 -7.02 1.97
N ILE A 254 -7.97 -6.57 0.99
CA ILE A 254 -8.36 -5.18 0.80
C ILE A 254 -9.85 -5.12 1.09
N TYR A 255 -10.22 -4.34 2.10
CA TYR A 255 -11.60 -4.18 2.52
C TYR A 255 -12.13 -2.80 2.15
N LYS A 256 -13.43 -2.77 1.81
CA LYS A 256 -14.20 -1.57 1.51
C LYS A 256 -15.34 -1.41 2.50
N TYR A 257 -15.55 -0.17 2.94
CA TYR A 257 -16.64 0.25 3.82
C TYR A 257 -17.40 1.40 3.18
N ASP A 258 -18.70 1.49 3.42
CA ASP A 258 -19.39 2.77 3.28
C ASP A 258 -19.08 3.63 4.51
N LEU A 259 -19.06 4.95 4.35
CA LEU A 259 -19.08 5.90 5.44
C LEU A 259 -20.52 6.36 5.66
N ASN A 260 -21.05 6.12 6.87
CA ASN A 260 -22.38 6.61 7.23
C ASN A 260 -22.38 8.14 7.45
N GLU A 261 -23.53 8.73 7.79
CA GLU A 261 -23.67 10.18 7.97
C GLU A 261 -22.70 10.77 8.99
N ASP A 262 -22.36 10.02 10.04
CA ASP A 262 -21.41 10.40 11.09
C ASP A 262 -19.95 10.06 10.73
N MET A 263 -19.69 9.61 9.51
CA MET A 263 -18.38 9.16 9.01
C MET A 263 -17.82 7.96 9.76
N TRP A 264 -18.67 7.01 10.16
CA TRP A 264 -18.24 5.69 10.64
C TRP A 264 -18.22 4.67 9.50
N PRO A 265 -17.23 3.76 9.47
CA PRO A 265 -17.19 2.67 8.52
C PRO A 265 -18.29 1.65 8.82
N VAL A 266 -19.12 1.35 7.81
CA VAL A 266 -20.21 0.37 7.86
C VAL A 266 -20.21 -0.50 6.60
N ASN A 267 -21.02 -1.56 6.59
CA ASN A 267 -21.20 -2.44 5.42
C ASN A 267 -19.88 -3.00 4.85
N LYS A 268 -19.05 -3.61 5.71
CA LYS A 268 -17.77 -4.23 5.33
C LYS A 268 -17.95 -5.17 4.13
N ARG A 269 -17.06 -5.03 3.14
CA ARG A 269 -16.93 -5.94 2.00
C ARG A 269 -15.45 -6.28 1.78
N THR A 270 -15.14 -7.55 1.57
CA THR A 270 -13.87 -7.93 0.95
C THR A 270 -13.93 -7.50 -0.51
N PHE A 271 -12.98 -6.67 -0.93
CA PHE A 271 -12.89 -6.19 -2.31
C PHE A 271 -11.83 -6.92 -3.11
N GLY A 272 -10.71 -7.23 -2.47
CA GLY A 272 -9.59 -7.94 -3.10
C GLY A 272 -8.80 -8.72 -2.08
N VAL A 273 -8.02 -9.68 -2.57
CA VAL A 273 -7.01 -10.41 -1.83
C VAL A 273 -5.71 -10.30 -2.62
N SER A 274 -4.61 -10.11 -1.93
CA SER A 274 -3.28 -10.08 -2.55
C SER A 274 -2.89 -11.49 -2.99
N ARG A 275 -2.34 -11.62 -4.19
CA ARG A 275 -1.91 -12.93 -4.72
C ARG A 275 -0.54 -13.35 -4.21
N MET A 276 0.26 -12.38 -3.76
CA MET A 276 1.60 -12.59 -3.23
C MET A 276 1.86 -11.61 -2.09
N GLN A 277 2.35 -12.12 -0.96
CA GLN A 277 2.56 -11.35 0.29
C GLN A 277 1.25 -10.67 0.75
N ALA A 278 1.35 -9.45 1.25
CA ALA A 278 0.25 -8.68 1.82
C ALA A 278 0.05 -7.35 1.08
N PRO A 279 -1.17 -6.77 1.10
CA PRO A 279 -1.39 -5.41 0.64
C PRO A 279 -0.95 -4.42 1.71
N ASP A 280 -0.04 -3.53 1.36
CA ASP A 280 0.52 -2.46 2.21
C ASP A 280 -0.21 -1.13 1.97
N GLY A 281 0.48 -0.13 1.43
CA GLY A 281 -0.09 1.15 1.02
C GLY A 281 -1.24 1.01 0.01
N ILE A 282 -2.18 1.96 0.07
CA ILE A 282 -3.35 1.99 -0.82
C ILE A 282 -3.65 3.40 -1.36
N ARG A 283 -3.93 3.48 -2.66
CA ARG A 283 -4.38 4.69 -3.37
C ARG A 283 -5.62 4.42 -4.22
N ILE A 284 -6.47 5.44 -4.32
CA ILE A 284 -7.69 5.42 -5.13
C ILE A 284 -7.59 6.58 -6.11
N ASP A 285 -7.73 6.30 -7.40
CA ASP A 285 -7.68 7.35 -8.43
C ASP A 285 -9.06 7.89 -8.80
N ASP A 286 -9.08 8.89 -9.69
CA ASP A 286 -10.30 9.58 -10.12
C ASP A 286 -11.29 8.69 -10.92
N LYS A 287 -10.87 7.51 -11.37
CA LYS A 287 -11.75 6.51 -11.98
C LYS A 287 -12.24 5.47 -10.97
N GLY A 288 -11.85 5.62 -9.71
CA GLY A 288 -12.17 4.70 -8.63
C GLY A 288 -11.36 3.41 -8.69
N ARG A 289 -10.30 3.34 -9.50
CA ARG A 289 -9.38 2.19 -9.50
C ARG A 289 -8.61 2.18 -8.19
N VAL A 290 -8.34 0.98 -7.69
CA VAL A 290 -7.66 0.74 -6.42
C VAL A 290 -6.26 0.24 -6.71
N TRP A 291 -5.28 0.92 -6.14
CA TRP A 291 -3.87 0.66 -6.31
C TRP A 291 -3.31 0.25 -4.95
N THR A 292 -2.67 -0.90 -4.89
CA THR A 292 -2.08 -1.42 -3.66
C THR A 292 -0.66 -1.89 -3.91
N ASP A 293 0.20 -1.59 -2.95
CA ASP A 293 1.57 -2.10 -2.93
C ASP A 293 1.51 -3.52 -2.36
N GLU A 294 1.85 -4.51 -3.18
CA GLU A 294 1.78 -5.94 -2.87
C GLU A 294 3.08 -6.63 -3.29
N GLY A 295 3.26 -7.91 -2.93
CA GLY A 295 4.46 -8.66 -3.31
C GLY A 295 4.69 -8.77 -4.83
N GLU A 296 3.64 -8.66 -5.64
CA GLU A 296 3.77 -8.65 -7.11
C GLU A 296 4.23 -7.30 -7.68
N GLY A 297 4.20 -6.23 -6.89
CA GLY A 297 4.41 -4.85 -7.32
C GLY A 297 3.23 -3.95 -6.96
N VAL A 298 3.05 -2.86 -7.72
CA VAL A 298 1.84 -2.03 -7.58
C VAL A 298 0.72 -2.68 -8.37
N VAL A 299 -0.24 -3.26 -7.65
CA VAL A 299 -1.35 -4.01 -8.22
C VAL A 299 -2.54 -3.07 -8.41
N VAL A 300 -3.06 -3.00 -9.64
CA VAL A 300 -4.17 -2.13 -10.00
C VAL A 300 -5.43 -2.94 -10.24
N ARG A 301 -6.48 -2.59 -9.52
CA ARG A 301 -7.83 -3.15 -9.66
C ARG A 301 -8.79 -2.10 -10.20
N SER A 302 -9.72 -2.49 -11.06
CA SER A 302 -10.83 -1.63 -11.48
C SER A 302 -11.70 -1.23 -10.28
N SER A 303 -12.61 -0.27 -10.47
CA SER A 303 -13.55 0.15 -9.41
C SER A 303 -14.45 -0.96 -8.85
N GLN A 304 -14.52 -2.11 -9.53
CA GLN A 304 -15.28 -3.30 -9.13
C GLN A 304 -14.40 -4.43 -8.59
N GLY A 305 -13.08 -4.24 -8.48
CA GLY A 305 -12.16 -5.23 -7.90
C GLY A 305 -11.51 -6.16 -8.92
N LYS A 306 -11.77 -5.97 -10.22
CA LYS A 306 -11.11 -6.74 -11.29
C LYS A 306 -9.63 -6.40 -11.34
N LEU A 307 -8.73 -7.37 -11.28
CA LEU A 307 -7.30 -7.15 -11.58
C LEU A 307 -7.16 -6.69 -13.04
N ILE A 308 -6.64 -5.48 -13.25
CA ILE A 308 -6.46 -4.92 -14.60
C ILE A 308 -4.99 -4.82 -15.00
N GLY A 309 -4.07 -4.70 -14.04
CA GLY A 309 -2.64 -4.64 -14.34
C GLY A 309 -1.75 -4.58 -13.12
N VAL A 310 -0.45 -4.72 -13.36
CA VAL A 310 0.59 -4.69 -12.34
C VAL A 310 1.79 -3.90 -12.87
N PHE A 311 2.27 -2.95 -12.05
CA PHE A 311 3.62 -2.40 -12.19
C PHE A 311 4.57 -3.42 -11.57
N ASN A 312 5.28 -4.15 -12.41
CA ASN A 312 5.87 -5.43 -12.07
C ASN A 312 7.03 -5.31 -11.06
N GLY A 313 6.78 -5.71 -9.82
CA GLY A 313 7.77 -5.73 -8.75
C GLY A 313 8.98 -6.61 -9.09
N GLN A 314 8.81 -7.67 -9.89
CA GLN A 314 9.92 -8.51 -10.35
C GLN A 314 10.88 -7.79 -11.29
N PHE A 315 10.40 -6.79 -12.04
CA PHE A 315 11.25 -5.96 -12.88
C PHE A 315 12.00 -4.90 -12.05
N PHE A 316 11.32 -4.30 -11.06
CA PHE A 316 11.87 -3.18 -10.30
C PHE A 316 12.74 -3.57 -9.11
N THR A 317 12.56 -4.77 -8.56
CA THR A 317 13.27 -5.22 -7.36
C THR A 317 14.36 -6.24 -7.70
N ARG A 318 15.43 -6.27 -6.88
CA ARG A 318 16.53 -7.24 -7.06
C ARG A 318 16.13 -8.66 -6.62
N ASP A 319 15.18 -8.75 -5.70
CA ASP A 319 14.66 -9.99 -5.12
C ASP A 319 13.19 -9.79 -4.75
N SER A 320 12.28 -9.96 -5.71
CA SER A 320 10.85 -9.74 -5.48
C SER A 320 10.23 -10.72 -4.49
N VAL A 321 10.93 -11.81 -4.16
CA VAL A 321 10.43 -12.84 -3.26
C VAL A 321 10.67 -12.44 -1.81
N ASN A 322 11.86 -11.92 -1.51
CA ASN A 322 12.28 -11.58 -0.15
C ASN A 322 12.28 -10.07 0.13
N THR A 323 12.09 -9.24 -0.89
CA THR A 323 11.87 -7.80 -0.72
C THR A 323 10.38 -7.55 -0.57
N ALA A 324 10.01 -6.81 0.47
CA ALA A 324 8.65 -6.35 0.60
C ALA A 324 8.49 -5.00 -0.12
N ILE A 325 7.39 -4.87 -0.87
CA ILE A 325 7.05 -3.68 -1.64
C ILE A 325 6.04 -2.88 -0.84
N VAL A 326 6.29 -1.57 -0.72
CA VAL A 326 5.55 -0.61 0.09
C VAL A 326 5.48 0.75 -0.55
#